data_AF-A0A069CWL3-F1
#
_entry.id   AF-A0A069CWL3-F1
#
_cell.length_a   1.000
_cell.length_b   1.000
_cell.length_c   1.000
_cell.angle_alpha   90.00
_cell.angle_beta   90.00
_cell.angle_gamma   90.00
#
_symmetry.space_group_name_H-M   'P 1'
#
loop_
_entity.id
_entity.type
_entity.pdbx_description
1 polymer ?
#
loop_
_entity_poly.entity_id
_entity_poly.type
_entity_poly.pdbx_seq_one_letter_code
_entity_poly.pdbx_strand_id
1 'polypeptide(L)' 'MTKKKAEVKDRGLRTMTVTETAVHIFGVSLDTFNKNYRHAPLFMREVPDIGVNKTEYRRSDVERYFKLNRR' A
#
# COMPACT_ATOMS: atom_id res chain seq x y z
N MET A 1 -4.79 20.85 21.12
CA MET A 1 -4.39 19.55 20.53
C MET A 1 -5.23 19.28 19.31
N THR A 2 -4.67 19.40 18.10
CA THR A 2 -5.35 18.91 16.89
C THR A 2 -4.29 18.50 15.87
N LYS A 3 -3.95 17.20 15.83
CA LYS A 3 -3.07 16.66 14.79
C LYS A 3 -3.79 16.81 13.45
N LYS A 4 -3.31 17.73 12.61
CA LYS A 4 -3.74 17.88 11.22
C LYS A 4 -3.61 16.51 10.55
N LYS A 5 -4.76 15.90 10.20
CA LYS A 5 -4.78 14.72 9.33
C LYS A 5 -4.09 15.14 8.04
N ALA A 6 -2.98 14.49 7.72
CA ALA A 6 -2.27 14.71 6.48
C ALA A 6 -3.24 14.40 5.34
N GLU A 7 -3.73 15.47 4.71
CA GLU A 7 -4.48 15.39 3.47
C GLU A 7 -3.48 14.89 2.42
N VAL A 8 -3.51 13.59 2.16
CA VAL A 8 -2.75 12.97 1.08
C VAL A 8 -3.38 13.48 -0.21
N LYS A 9 -2.90 14.64 -0.67
CA LYS A 9 -3.21 15.15 -1.99
C LYS A 9 -2.81 14.06 -2.98
N ASP A 10 -3.81 13.53 -3.65
CA ASP A 10 -3.73 12.55 -4.74
C ASP A 10 -2.93 13.15 -5.90
N ARG A 11 -1.60 13.23 -5.74
CA ARG A 11 -0.68 13.80 -6.72
C ARG A 11 -0.30 12.76 -7.76
N GLY A 12 -1.27 12.14 -8.45
CA GLY A 12 -1.01 11.32 -9.63
C GLY A 12 0.11 10.28 -9.50
N LEU A 13 0.40 9.81 -8.28
CA LEU A 13 1.47 8.85 -8.00
C LEU A 13 0.97 7.50 -8.49
N ARG A 14 1.31 7.18 -9.74
CA ARG A 14 1.04 5.87 -10.35
C ARG A 14 1.61 4.73 -9.49
N THR A 15 2.63 5.02 -8.71
CA THR A 15 3.37 4.08 -7.87
C THR A 15 3.42 4.56 -6.42
N MET A 16 3.42 3.61 -5.48
CA MET A 16 3.52 3.85 -4.05
C MET A 16 4.59 2.95 -3.46
N THR A 17 5.36 3.49 -2.53
CA THR A 17 6.31 2.70 -1.74
C THR A 17 5.58 1.75 -0.79
N VAL A 18 6.30 0.76 -0.26
CA VAL A 18 5.78 -0.16 0.77
C VAL A 18 5.22 0.62 1.97
N THR A 19 5.93 1.67 2.41
CA THR A 19 5.53 2.49 3.55
C THR A 19 4.24 3.25 3.28
N GLU A 20 4.13 3.89 2.11
CA GLU A 20 2.90 4.59 1.72
C GLU A 20 1.73 3.63 1.57
N THR A 21 1.96 2.44 1.01
CA THR A 21 0.95 1.39 0.89
C THR A 21 0.41 0.97 2.26
N ALA A 22 1.31 0.68 3.21
CA ALA A 22 0.95 0.28 4.57
C ALA A 22 0.09 1.35 5.27
N VAL A 23 0.53 2.61 5.21
CA VAL A 23 -0.09 3.71 5.96
C VAL A 23 -1.35 4.24 5.27
N HIS A 24 -1.33 4.43 3.95
CA HIS A 24 -2.40 5.14 3.24
C HIS A 24 -3.48 4.20 2.69
N ILE A 25 -3.15 2.96 2.34
CA ILE A 25 -4.15 2.00 1.84
C ILE A 25 -4.64 1.08 2.95
N PHE A 26 -3.73 0.46 3.69
CA PHE A 26 -4.08 -0.51 4.74
C PHE A 26 -4.33 0.13 6.10
N GLY A 27 -3.87 1.36 6.34
CA GLY A 27 -4.05 2.06 7.62
C GLY A 27 -3.29 1.41 8.78
N VAL A 28 -2.22 0.65 8.49
CA VAL A 28 -1.41 -0.09 9.48
C VAL A 28 0.05 0.40 9.49
N SER A 29 0.80 0.00 10.50
CA SER A 29 2.25 0.23 10.53
C SER A 29 2.96 -0.61 9.45
N LEU A 30 4.13 -0.14 9.01
CA LEU A 30 4.98 -0.86 8.06
C LEU A 30 5.34 -2.27 8.54
N ASP A 31 5.60 -2.43 9.84
CA ASP A 31 5.91 -3.75 10.44
C ASP A 31 4.73 -4.72 10.32
N THR A 32 3.52 -4.27 10.69
CA THR A 32 2.30 -5.06 10.55
C THR A 32 2.02 -5.42 9.09
N PHE A 33 2.26 -4.48 8.17
CA PHE A 33 2.11 -4.71 6.74
C PHE A 33 3.08 -5.78 6.23
N ASN A 34 4.36 -5.68 6.59
CA ASN A 34 5.39 -6.64 6.19
C ASN A 34 5.08 -8.05 6.71
N LYS A 35 4.64 -8.17 7.96
CA LYS A 35 4.36 -9.48 8.59
C LYS A 35 3.11 -10.16 8.05
N ASN A 36 2.04 -9.40 7.78
CA ASN A 36 0.72 -9.99 7.52
C ASN A 36 0.25 -9.89 6.07
N TYR A 37 0.76 -8.93 5.29
CA TYR A 37 0.21 -8.60 3.97
C TYR A 37 1.24 -8.70 2.85
N ARG A 38 2.43 -8.09 3.01
CA ARG A 38 3.43 -7.98 1.93
C ARG A 38 3.80 -9.33 1.31
N HIS A 39 3.98 -10.34 2.15
CA HIS A 39 4.39 -11.68 1.75
C HIS A 39 3.22 -12.66 1.66
N ALA A 40 1.98 -12.18 1.79
CA ALA A 40 0.82 -13.02 1.60
C ALA A 40 0.76 -13.49 0.13
N PRO A 41 0.57 -14.79 -0.14
CA PRO A 41 0.57 -15.31 -1.52
C PRO A 41 -0.43 -14.59 -2.43
N LEU A 42 -1.60 -14.23 -1.88
CA LEU A 42 -2.62 -13.50 -2.61
C LEU A 42 -2.18 -12.07 -2.95
N PHE A 43 -1.54 -11.37 -2.01
CA PHE A 43 -1.06 -10.01 -2.24
C PHE A 43 0.02 -9.99 -3.32
N MET A 44 1.02 -10.87 -3.25
CA MET A 44 2.10 -10.95 -4.23
C MET A 44 1.60 -11.30 -5.64
N ARG A 45 0.51 -12.06 -5.75
CA ARG A 45 -0.12 -12.40 -7.03
C ARG A 45 -0.89 -11.24 -7.65
N GLU A 46 -1.65 -10.52 -6.84
CA GLU A 46 -2.55 -9.46 -7.31
C GLU A 46 -1.87 -8.09 -7.42
N VAL A 47 -0.79 -7.88 -6.65
CA VAL A 47 -0.04 -6.63 -6.55
C VAL A 47 1.44 -6.93 -6.83
N PRO A 48 1.85 -6.93 -8.11
CA PRO A 48 3.25 -7.17 -8.47
C PRO A 48 4.14 -6.00 -8.03
N ASP A 49 5.34 -6.32 -7.54
CA ASP A 49 6.41 -5.34 -7.34
C ASP A 49 6.90 -4.85 -8.71
N ILE A 50 6.92 -3.54 -8.90
CA ILE A 50 7.32 -2.89 -10.15
C ILE A 50 8.61 -2.06 -10.00
N GLY A 51 9.17 -2.03 -8.80
CA GLY A 51 10.36 -1.25 -8.51
C GLY A 51 11.64 -1.96 -8.92
N VAL A 52 12.54 -1.22 -9.59
CA VAL A 52 13.83 -1.76 -10.07
C VAL A 52 14.86 -1.90 -8.93
N ASN A 53 14.89 -0.92 -8.00
CA ASN A 53 15.88 -0.86 -6.90
C ASN A 53 15.24 -0.87 -5.51
N LYS A 54 13.95 -0.54 -5.41
CA LYS A 54 13.19 -0.47 -4.15
C LYS A 54 11.79 -0.98 -4.43
N THR A 55 11.22 -1.76 -3.52
CA THR A 55 9.86 -2.27 -3.70
C THR A 55 8.85 -1.13 -3.81
N GLU A 56 8.15 -1.10 -4.94
CA GLU A 56 7.12 -0.13 -5.26
C GLU A 56 5.94 -0.85 -5.92
N TYR A 57 4.73 -0.40 -5.63
CA TYR A 57 3.50 -0.99 -6.13
C TYR A 57 2.70 0.01 -6.91
N ARG A 58 1.95 -0.43 -7.92
CA ARG A 58 0.96 0.44 -8.56
C ARG A 58 -0.19 0.70 -7.60
N ARG A 59 -0.49 1.97 -7.37
CA ARG A 59 -1.58 2.36 -6.46
C ARG A 59 -2.90 1.68 -6.81
N SER A 60 -3.23 1.63 -8.10
CA SER A 60 -4.47 1.00 -8.60
C SER A 60 -4.58 -0.48 -8.27
N ASP A 61 -3.47 -1.22 -8.32
CA ASP A 61 -3.47 -2.66 -8.03
C ASP A 61 -3.62 -2.90 -6.53
N VAL A 62 -2.91 -2.12 -5.70
CA VAL A 62 -3.05 -2.16 -4.24
C VAL A 62 -4.49 -1.80 -3.82
N GLU A 63 -5.06 -0.73 -4.36
CA GLU A 63 -6.44 -0.32 -4.07
C GLU A 63 -7.45 -1.36 -4.52
N ARG A 64 -7.27 -1.96 -5.70
CA ARG A 64 -8.13 -3.05 -6.20
C ARG A 64 -8.06 -4.24 -5.25
N TYR A 65 -6.86 -4.70 -4.90
CA TYR A 65 -6.66 -5.78 -3.93
C TYR A 65 -7.36 -5.47 -2.60
N PHE A 66 -7.16 -4.27 -2.06
CA PHE A 66 -7.73 -3.87 -0.78
C PHE A 66 -9.26 -3.82 -0.81
N LYS A 67 -9.86 -3.31 -1.90
CA LYS A 67 -11.33 -3.28 -2.07
C LYS A 67 -11.93 -4.68 -2.21
N LEU A 68 -11.25 -5.59 -2.92
CA LEU A 68 -11.74 -6.96 -3.13
C LEU A 68 -11.59 -7.86 -1.89
N ASN A 69 -10.61 -7.57 -1.04
CA ASN A 69 -10.28 -8.38 0.13
C ASN A 69 -10.65 -7.73 1.47
N ARG A 70 -11.29 -6.54 1.45
CA ARG A 70 -11.94 -5.95 2.63
C ARG A 70 -13.20 -6.76 2.95
N ARG A 71 -13.06 -7.74 3.83
CA ARG A 71 -14.18 -8.35 4.55
C ARG A 71 -14.29 -7.72 5.93
#